data_AF-A0A955DDX5-F1
#
_entry.id   AF-A0A955DDX5-F1
#
_cell.length_a   1.000
_cell.length_b   1.000
_cell.length_c   1.000
_cell.angle_alpha   90.00
_cell.angle_beta   90.00
_cell.angle_gamma   90.00
#
_symmetry.space_group_name_H-M   'P 1'
#
loop_
_entity.id
_entity.type
_entity.pdbx_description
1 polymer ?
#
loop_
_entity_poly.entity_id
_entity_poly.type
_entity_poly.pdbx_seq_one_letter_code
_entity_poly.pdbx_strand_id
1 'polypeptide(L)'
;MTSLAAAAHPPVTNRGADLKALTGALCAFDTGVVAPDNEAFFRRLGDEVPLRLERHPSGARHLGWIVPPRRVVRRAVISRDGTVLYDGAAHPLGVAAQSRGVRARLAWDDLRPHLVS
;
A
#
# COMPACT_ATOMS: atom_id res chain seq x y z
N MET A 1 -27.74 -23.01 -11.87
CA MET A 1 -26.95 -21.93 -11.22
C MET A 1 -27.45 -20.61 -11.79
N THR A 2 -28.19 -19.85 -11.00
CA THR A 2 -28.97 -18.69 -11.43
C THR A 2 -28.06 -17.46 -11.56
N SER A 3 -28.01 -16.89 -12.77
CA SER A 3 -27.35 -15.61 -13.06
C SER A 3 -28.15 -14.47 -12.41
N LEU A 4 -27.51 -13.63 -11.59
CA LEU A 4 -28.10 -12.39 -11.09
C LEU A 4 -27.75 -11.26 -12.07
N ALA A 5 -28.77 -10.62 -12.62
CA ALA A 5 -28.62 -9.43 -13.45
C ALA A 5 -28.03 -8.26 -12.63
N ALA A 6 -27.03 -7.59 -13.19
CA ALA A 6 -26.48 -6.36 -12.63
C ALA A 6 -27.53 -5.24 -12.71
N ALA A 7 -27.85 -4.60 -11.59
CA ALA A 7 -28.75 -3.46 -11.55
C ALA A 7 -28.13 -2.25 -12.26
N ALA A 8 -28.91 -1.59 -13.11
CA ALA A 8 -28.52 -0.36 -13.79
C ALA A 8 -28.29 0.76 -12.76
N HIS A 9 -27.10 1.38 -12.80
CA HIS A 9 -26.74 2.47 -11.90
C HIS A 9 -27.38 3.80 -12.37
N PRO A 10 -27.94 4.62 -11.46
CA PRO A 10 -28.43 5.95 -11.78
C PRO A 10 -27.31 6.88 -12.25
N PRO A 11 -27.62 7.91 -13.08
CA PRO A 11 -26.62 8.83 -13.61
C PRO A 11 -26.02 9.71 -12.50
N VAL A 12 -24.73 9.52 -12.22
CA VAL A 12 -23.95 10.35 -11.30
C VAL A 12 -23.77 11.75 -11.89
N THR A 13 -24.31 12.76 -11.21
CA THR A 13 -24.24 14.17 -11.60
C THR A 13 -23.05 14.83 -10.89
N ASN A 14 -22.11 15.40 -11.67
CA ASN A 14 -20.85 16.06 -11.25
C ASN A 14 -19.59 15.18 -11.08
N ARG A 15 -19.34 14.30 -12.06
CA ARG A 15 -18.19 13.37 -12.13
C ARG A 15 -16.81 13.92 -11.74
N GLY A 16 -16.50 15.19 -11.99
CA GLY A 16 -15.18 15.77 -11.73
C GLY A 16 -14.91 16.08 -10.25
N ALA A 17 -15.90 16.65 -9.56
CA ALA A 17 -15.80 16.91 -8.12
C ALA A 17 -15.83 15.61 -7.31
N ASP A 18 -16.66 14.66 -7.75
CA ASP A 18 -16.79 13.35 -7.14
C ASP A 18 -15.51 12.51 -7.26
N LEU A 19 -14.84 12.56 -8.41
CA LEU A 19 -13.59 11.81 -8.62
C LEU A 19 -12.46 12.33 -7.73
N LYS A 20 -12.29 13.65 -7.60
CA LYS A 20 -11.26 14.22 -6.72
C LYS A 20 -11.50 13.85 -5.26
N ALA A 21 -12.75 13.91 -4.80
CA ALA A 21 -13.11 13.52 -3.44
C ALA A 21 -12.83 12.04 -3.20
N LEU A 22 -13.21 11.18 -4.14
CA LEU A 22 -12.93 9.74 -4.08
C LEU A 22 -11.41 9.46 -4.08
N THR A 23 -10.64 10.11 -4.95
CA THR A 23 -9.17 10.00 -4.95
C THR A 23 -8.60 10.39 -3.59
N GLY A 24 -9.03 11.51 -3.01
CA GLY A 24 -8.58 11.94 -1.69
C GLY A 24 -8.89 10.91 -0.60
N ALA A 25 -10.10 10.33 -0.61
CA ALA A 25 -10.49 9.28 0.32
C ALA A 25 -9.66 7.99 0.15
N LEU A 26 -9.37 7.61 -1.10
CA LEU A 26 -8.61 6.41 -1.43
C LEU A 26 -7.10 6.56 -1.15
N CYS A 27 -6.55 7.77 -1.24
CA CYS A 27 -5.16 8.05 -0.87
C CYS A 27 -4.89 8.02 0.64
N ALA A 28 -5.92 7.89 1.48
CA ALA A 28 -5.76 7.71 2.93
C ALA A 28 -5.31 6.29 3.32
N PHE A 29 -5.28 5.36 2.37
CA PHE A 29 -4.87 3.97 2.58
C PHE A 29 -3.45 3.72 2.08
N ASP A 30 -2.62 3.10 2.91
CA ASP A 30 -1.26 2.72 2.54
C ASP A 30 -1.28 1.46 1.69
N THR A 31 -1.53 1.64 0.39
CA THR A 31 -1.67 0.54 -0.57
C THR A 31 -0.35 0.11 -1.21
N GLY A 32 -0.31 -1.14 -1.66
CA GLY A 32 0.83 -1.70 -2.40
C GLY A 32 0.51 -3.09 -2.95
N VAL A 33 1.50 -3.81 -3.48
CA VAL A 33 1.29 -5.18 -4.01
C VAL A 33 0.70 -6.11 -2.93
N VAL A 34 1.24 -6.04 -1.71
CA VAL A 34 0.67 -6.65 -0.51
C VAL A 34 0.87 -5.68 0.64
N ALA A 35 -0.23 -5.09 1.12
CA ALA A 35 -0.23 -4.15 2.23
C ALA A 35 -1.40 -4.41 3.20
N PRO A 36 -1.30 -4.00 4.47
CA PRO A 36 -2.39 -4.12 5.44
C PRO A 36 -3.68 -3.44 4.97
N ASP A 37 -3.56 -2.27 4.33
CA ASP A 37 -4.72 -1.43 4.00
C ASP A 37 -5.40 -1.78 2.68
N ASN A 38 -4.82 -2.70 1.89
CA ASN A 38 -5.41 -3.12 0.60
C ASN A 38 -6.86 -3.59 0.76
N GLU A 39 -7.16 -4.35 1.82
CA GLU A 39 -8.53 -4.83 2.04
C GLU A 39 -9.51 -3.69 2.33
N ALA A 40 -9.12 -2.71 3.17
CA ALA A 40 -9.94 -1.56 3.47
C ALA A 40 -10.14 -0.67 2.24
N PHE A 41 -9.07 -0.44 1.47
CA PHE A 41 -9.10 0.26 0.19
C PHE A 41 -10.09 -0.38 -0.78
N PHE A 42 -9.99 -1.69 -1.03
CA PHE A 42 -10.88 -2.38 -1.98
C PHE A 42 -12.31 -2.45 -1.49
N ARG A 43 -12.53 -2.51 -0.17
CA ARG A 43 -13.88 -2.43 0.41
C ARG A 43 -14.52 -1.07 0.12
N ARG A 44 -13.79 0.04 0.35
CA ARG A 44 -14.25 1.39 0.03
C ARG A 44 -14.50 1.56 -1.46
N LEU A 45 -13.62 1.02 -2.31
CA LEU A 45 -13.82 1.06 -3.75
C LEU A 45 -15.04 0.26 -4.20
N GLY A 46 -15.38 -0.80 -3.46
CA GLY A 46 -16.57 -1.63 -3.67
C GLY A 46 -17.91 -0.89 -3.50
N ASP A 47 -17.90 0.24 -2.79
CA ASP A 47 -19.08 1.11 -2.66
C ASP A 47 -19.38 1.86 -3.98
N GLU A 48 -18.37 2.03 -4.85
CA GLU A 48 -18.48 2.77 -6.12
C GLU A 48 -18.72 1.83 -7.31
N VAL A 49 -18.13 0.62 -7.27
CA VAL A 49 -18.21 -0.36 -8.35
C VAL A 49 -18.31 -1.79 -7.80
N PRO A 50 -19.02 -2.71 -8.47
CA PRO A 50 -19.08 -4.10 -8.04
C PRO A 50 -17.71 -4.77 -8.07
N LEU A 51 -17.22 -5.23 -6.92
CA LEU A 51 -15.95 -5.93 -6.79
C LEU A 51 -16.12 -7.30 -6.15
N ARG A 52 -15.32 -8.26 -6.62
CA ARG A 52 -15.09 -9.55 -5.95
C ARG A 52 -13.67 -9.55 -5.40
N LEU A 53 -13.53 -9.63 -4.08
CA LEU A 53 -12.21 -9.74 -3.45
C LEU A 53 -11.75 -11.20 -3.39
N GLU A 54 -10.60 -11.48 -4.00
CA GLU A 54 -9.93 -12.77 -3.92
C GLU A 54 -8.66 -12.64 -3.06
N ARG A 55 -8.37 -13.66 -2.25
CA ARG A 55 -7.19 -13.69 -1.37
C ARG A 55 -6.31 -14.87 -1.75
N HIS A 56 -5.04 -14.58 -2.01
CA HIS A 56 -4.04 -15.59 -2.33
C HIS A 56 -3.01 -15.67 -1.20
N PRO A 57 -2.67 -16.88 -0.71
CA PRO A 57 -1.67 -17.02 0.33
C PRO A 57 -0.27 -16.70 -0.20
N SER A 58 0.57 -16.07 0.61
CA SER A 58 1.98 -15.87 0.29
C SER A 58 2.67 -17.20 -0.01
N GLY A 59 3.55 -17.20 -1.02
CA GLY A 59 4.22 -18.40 -1.51
C GLY A 59 3.44 -19.19 -2.57
N ALA A 60 2.15 -18.88 -2.79
CA ALA A 60 1.39 -19.50 -3.88
C ALA A 60 2.03 -19.19 -5.25
N ARG A 61 2.01 -20.18 -6.15
CA ARG A 61 2.54 -20.06 -7.50
C ARG A 61 1.42 -19.85 -8.51
N HIS A 62 1.57 -18.84 -9.35
CA HIS A 62 0.63 -18.52 -10.43
C HIS A 62 1.41 -18.19 -11.70
N LEU A 63 1.32 -19.05 -12.73
CA LEU A 63 1.94 -18.80 -14.04
C LEU A 63 3.43 -18.42 -13.96
N GLY A 64 4.18 -19.10 -13.09
CA GLY A 64 5.61 -18.83 -12.87
C GLY A 64 5.91 -17.73 -11.83
N TRP A 65 4.93 -16.96 -11.40
CA TRP A 65 5.06 -15.96 -10.33
C TRP A 65 4.81 -16.56 -8.95
N ILE A 66 5.37 -15.92 -7.92
CA ILE A 66 5.16 -16.28 -6.52
C ILE A 66 4.50 -15.10 -5.81
N VAL A 67 3.41 -15.35 -5.09
CA VAL A 67 2.76 -14.33 -4.25
C VAL A 67 3.74 -13.91 -3.14
N PRO A 68 4.11 -12.63 -3.02
CA PRO A 68 5.14 -12.21 -2.08
C PRO A 68 4.64 -12.33 -0.62
N PRO A 69 5.56 -12.41 0.35
CA PRO A 69 5.21 -12.29 1.75
C PRO A 69 4.67 -10.89 2.07
N ARG A 70 3.76 -10.80 3.03
CA ARG A 70 3.36 -9.51 3.61
C ARG A 70 4.43 -9.03 4.59
N ARG A 71 5.02 -7.85 4.34
CA ARG A 71 5.94 -7.17 5.25
C ARG A 71 5.31 -5.87 5.73
N VAL A 72 5.45 -5.59 7.03
CA VAL A 72 4.93 -4.37 7.67
C VAL A 72 6.09 -3.67 8.35
N VAL A 73 6.26 -2.38 8.06
CA VAL A 73 7.24 -1.54 8.74
C VAL A 73 6.71 -1.24 10.13
N ARG A 74 7.42 -1.69 11.17
CA ARG A 74 7.08 -1.38 12.56
C ARG A 74 7.86 -0.16 13.10
N ARG A 75 9.06 0.06 12.54
CA ARG A 75 9.96 1.16 12.90
C ARG A 75 11.01 1.28 11.79
N ALA A 76 11.31 2.51 11.38
CA ALA A 76 12.38 2.80 10.44
C ALA A 76 13.00 4.15 10.81
N VAL A 77 14.17 4.13 11.45
CA VAL A 77 14.79 5.34 12.00
C VAL A 77 16.22 5.43 11.56
N ILE A 78 16.63 6.61 11.12
CA ILE A 78 18.04 7.00 11.00
C ILE A 78 18.32 8.00 12.12
N SER A 79 19.34 7.71 12.91
CA SER A 79 19.74 8.54 14.04
C SER A 79 21.24 8.76 14.06
N ARG A 80 21.67 9.91 14.56
CA ARG A 80 23.06 10.27 14.78
C ARG A 80 23.22 10.80 16.20
N ASP A 81 24.18 10.25 16.94
CA ASP A 81 24.54 10.70 18.29
C ASP A 81 23.33 10.85 19.23
N GLY A 82 22.43 9.87 19.19
CA GLY A 82 21.20 9.83 20.00
C GLY A 82 20.02 10.65 19.45
N THR A 83 20.24 11.45 18.40
CA THR A 83 19.20 12.28 17.78
C THR A 83 18.60 11.57 16.56
N VAL A 84 17.27 11.47 16.50
CA VAL A 84 16.56 10.96 15.32
C VAL A 84 16.58 12.02 14.23
N LEU A 85 17.16 11.68 13.08
CA LEU A 85 17.23 12.56 11.91
C LEU A 85 16.11 12.26 10.90
N TYR A 86 15.61 11.03 10.90
CA TYR A 86 14.59 10.58 9.97
C TYR A 86 13.74 9.48 10.61
N ASP A 87 12.42 9.59 10.45
CA ASP A 87 11.46 8.53 10.78
C ASP A 87 10.70 8.13 9.51
N GLY A 88 11.16 7.03 8.90
CA GLY A 88 10.54 6.46 7.71
C GLY A 88 9.21 5.75 7.99
N ALA A 89 8.86 5.50 9.25
CA ALA A 89 7.57 4.92 9.59
C ALA A 89 6.44 5.98 9.64
N ALA A 90 6.78 7.27 9.55
CA ALA A 90 5.81 8.36 9.58
C ALA A 90 4.98 8.49 8.28
N HIS A 91 5.42 7.88 7.17
CA HIS A 91 4.73 7.94 5.88
C HIS A 91 5.02 6.65 5.06
N PRO A 92 4.05 6.10 4.29
CA PRO A 92 4.24 4.86 3.51
C PRO A 92 5.40 4.92 2.51
N LEU A 93 5.67 6.10 1.97
CA LEU A 93 6.79 6.33 1.04
C LEU A 93 8.14 6.53 1.74
N GLY A 94 8.17 6.53 3.07
CA GLY A 94 9.39 6.73 3.84
C GLY A 94 10.31 5.51 3.92
N VAL A 95 9.82 4.36 3.48
CA VAL A 95 10.62 3.14 3.35
C VAL A 95 10.26 2.48 2.03
N ALA A 96 11.27 2.04 1.29
CA ALA A 96 11.04 1.25 0.10
C ALA A 96 10.20 0.00 0.42
N ALA A 97 9.13 -0.21 -0.32
CA ALA A 97 8.21 -1.31 -0.10
C ALA A 97 8.94 -2.66 -0.13
N GLN A 98 8.54 -3.57 0.76
CA GLN A 98 9.13 -4.91 0.89
C GLN A 98 10.62 -4.97 1.31
N SER A 99 11.23 -3.85 1.72
CA SER A 99 12.57 -3.86 2.28
C SER A 99 12.71 -4.85 3.44
N ARG A 100 13.87 -5.51 3.50
CA ARG A 100 14.23 -6.38 4.62
C ARG A 100 14.56 -5.51 5.83
N GLY A 101 14.19 -5.98 7.02
CA GLY A 101 14.57 -5.33 8.27
C GLY A 101 16.09 -5.33 8.43
N VAL A 102 16.66 -4.18 8.76
CA VAL A 102 18.08 -4.00 9.04
C VAL A 102 18.25 -3.15 10.31
N ARG A 103 19.27 -3.48 11.10
CA ARG A 103 19.74 -2.66 12.22
C ARG A 103 21.25 -2.63 12.16
N ALA A 104 21.81 -1.48 11.82
CA ALA A 104 23.25 -1.30 11.66
C ALA A 104 23.65 0.12 12.05
N ARG A 105 24.94 0.29 12.36
CA ARG A 105 25.60 1.59 12.39
C ARG A 105 26.48 1.66 11.15
N LEU A 106 26.23 2.65 10.30
CA LEU A 106 26.92 2.81 9.01
C LEU A 106 27.68 4.13 9.02
N ALA A 107 28.81 4.16 8.32
CA ALA A 107 29.43 5.43 7.93
C ALA A 107 28.55 6.12 6.89
N TRP A 108 28.76 7.42 6.68
CA TRP A 108 27.97 8.18 5.71
C TRP A 108 28.08 7.60 4.29
N ASP A 109 29.29 7.23 3.88
CA ASP A 109 29.54 6.70 2.52
C ASP A 109 28.86 5.36 2.27
N ASP A 110 28.63 4.56 3.32
CA ASP A 110 27.88 3.30 3.25
C ASP A 110 26.36 3.52 3.28
N LEU A 111 25.88 4.54 4.00
CA LEU A 111 24.46 4.86 4.09
C LEU A 111 23.94 5.55 2.82
N ARG A 112 24.70 6.48 2.27
CA ARG A 112 24.30 7.36 1.15
C ARG A 112 23.70 6.62 -0.04
N PRO A 113 24.24 5.47 -0.51
CA PRO A 113 23.68 4.73 -1.65
C PRO A 113 22.27 4.17 -1.40
N HIS A 114 21.80 4.13 -0.15
CA HIS A 114 20.48 3.64 0.23
C HIS A 114 19.44 4.75 0.43
N LEU A 115 19.85 6.02 0.26
CA LEU A 115 18.96 7.18 0.39
C LEU A 115 18.45 7.62 -0.98
N VAL A 116 17.19 8.04 -1.03
CA VAL A 116 16.52 8.56 -2.24
C VAL A 116 15.93 9.92 -1.90
N SER A 117 16.13 10.90 -2.79
CA SER A 117 15.68 12.30 -2.64
C SER A 117 14.63 12.65 -3.68
#